data_AF-E8T3W7-F1
#
_entry.id   AF-E8T3W7-F1
#
_cell.length_a   1.000
_cell.length_b   1.000
_cell.length_c   1.000
_cell.angle_alpha   90.00
_cell.angle_beta   90.00
_cell.angle_gamma   90.00
#
_symmetry.space_group_name_H-M   'P 1'
#
loop_
_entity.id
_entity.type
_entity.pdbx_description
1 polymer ?
#
loop_
_entity_poly.entity_id
_entity_poly.type
_entity_poly.pdbx_seq_one_letter_code
_entity_poly.pdbx_strand_id
1 'polypeptide(L)'
;MEFDRLKNGLLEVVLKLLKKRNLSLPVLCKTVTRVAFLSALILFFQVKTPLFSLFSGVTESVNRLLWAVVQAVNGEVKNFNSFAVTAYSGSGHKVDIYTVTPGLYSLLFGRVSPLDRCKLAELVDGIERKGYRLIVFDLDLSPLCSGSTPFSAYYDRCQRRLDGELKLLASSGSLVVVMEPSAVSGTGACVERWKEELQRAGVHFASPYLLASGGVVLSYPPNSLASVAFALAGGERPKKEFLISYKDVSFKRGPSNAEVAFVGGSFDGRDYFYTPQGKMPGLFIHAAAFLTLYKPYKSWKFLSYLFTFLFVMLVSRLFERLLSGYFEFRSVAEGLNASEEECLFTLNYLRSLALFVLAMFFLFFCFSFVALVFNVVLSPVPILISGAFEGAVRYRNNITAKSISIELFQGQQEQKEEKGALFSYICRGVSKLAGKILTFLKLKPPEERNTAGTAGANRANSGPENAVAVCLFYLLLTAVILVLTI
;
A
#
# COMPACT_ATOMS: atom_id res chain seq x y z
N MET A 1 14.58 -2.99 -16.68
CA MET A 1 15.79 -3.86 -16.76
C MET A 1 16.98 -3.28 -15.98
N GLU A 2 17.39 -2.03 -16.17
CA GLU A 2 18.48 -1.42 -15.38
C GLU A 2 18.10 -1.12 -13.92
N PHE A 3 16.85 -0.70 -13.67
CA PHE A 3 16.33 -0.47 -12.33
C PHE A 3 16.31 -1.76 -11.49
N ASP A 4 15.93 -2.90 -12.08
CA ASP A 4 15.92 -4.20 -11.39
C ASP A 4 17.34 -4.71 -11.08
N ARG A 5 18.34 -4.40 -11.92
CA ARG A 5 19.75 -4.71 -11.62
C ARG A 5 20.28 -3.87 -10.46
N LEU A 6 19.99 -2.57 -10.43
CA LEU A 6 20.37 -1.68 -9.34
C LEU A 6 19.69 -2.09 -8.02
N LYS A 7 18.40 -2.41 -8.09
CA LYS A 7 17.58 -2.92 -6.97
C LYS A 7 18.11 -4.22 -6.39
N ASN A 8 18.44 -5.21 -7.23
CA ASN A 8 18.95 -6.50 -6.78
C ASN A 8 20.38 -6.38 -6.22
N GLY A 9 21.22 -5.52 -6.81
CA GLY A 9 22.56 -5.24 -6.29
C GLY A 9 22.55 -4.56 -4.91
N LEU A 10 21.66 -3.58 -4.69
CA LEU A 10 21.54 -2.90 -3.40
C LEU A 10 21.05 -3.86 -2.30
N LEU A 11 20.07 -4.70 -2.61
CA LEU A 11 19.55 -5.70 -1.68
C LEU A 11 20.63 -6.72 -1.29
N GLU A 12 21.44 -7.18 -2.26
CA GLU A 12 22.54 -8.12 -2.01
C GLU A 12 23.64 -7.51 -1.13
N VAL A 13 23.97 -6.23 -1.34
CA VAL A 13 24.94 -5.50 -0.50
C VAL A 13 24.43 -5.35 0.93
N VAL A 14 23.15 -4.98 1.11
CA VAL A 14 22.53 -4.86 2.44
C VAL A 14 22.53 -6.22 3.15
N LEU A 15 22.11 -7.30 2.48
CA LEU A 15 22.09 -8.64 3.06
C LEU A 15 23.51 -9.15 3.43
N LYS A 16 24.52 -8.86 2.60
CA LYS A 16 25.93 -9.18 2.91
C LYS A 16 26.45 -8.39 4.12
N LEU A 17 26.08 -7.11 4.25
CA LEU A 17 26.44 -6.29 5.40
C LEU A 17 25.77 -6.75 6.70
N LEU A 18 24.52 -7.21 6.61
CA LEU A 18 23.77 -7.76 7.74
C LEU A 18 24.37 -9.06 8.25
N LYS A 19 24.68 -9.97 7.32
CA LYS A 19 25.25 -11.28 7.65
C LYS A 19 26.68 -11.18 8.21
N LYS A 20 27.45 -10.17 7.81
CA LYS A 20 28.87 -10.03 8.19
C LYS A 20 29.11 -9.36 9.54
N ARG A 21 28.15 -8.61 10.10
CA ARG A 21 28.44 -7.71 11.24
C ARG A 21 27.68 -7.95 12.55
N ASN A 22 26.82 -8.96 12.67
CA ASN A 22 26.03 -9.21 13.90
C ASN A 22 25.46 -7.91 14.50
N LEU A 23 24.89 -7.06 13.64
CA LEU A 23 24.49 -5.71 14.01
C LEU A 23 23.29 -5.77 14.96
N SER A 24 23.39 -5.07 16.08
CA SER A 24 22.24 -4.89 16.98
C SER A 24 21.13 -4.11 16.27
N LEU A 25 19.87 -4.44 16.61
CA LEU A 25 18.66 -3.85 16.02
C LEU A 25 18.68 -2.30 15.94
N PRO A 26 19.22 -1.54 16.92
CA PRO A 26 19.30 -0.08 16.83
C PRO A 26 20.25 0.41 15.74
N VAL A 27 21.38 -0.29 15.51
CA VAL A 27 22.35 0.07 14.47
C VAL A 27 21.80 -0.29 13.10
N LEU A 28 21.04 -1.37 13.00
CA LEU A 28 20.31 -1.75 11.81
C LEU A 28 19.29 -0.68 11.40
N CYS A 29 18.41 -0.27 12.33
CA CYS A 29 17.46 0.82 12.09
C CYS A 29 18.17 2.09 11.62
N LYS A 30 19.22 2.53 12.32
CA LYS A 30 19.97 3.74 11.97
C LYS A 30 20.61 3.67 10.58
N THR A 31 21.07 2.49 10.16
CA THR A 31 21.70 2.27 8.84
C THR A 31 20.66 2.24 7.73
N VAL A 32 19.53 1.55 7.94
CA VAL A 32 18.43 1.50 6.97
C VAL A 32 17.81 2.89 6.77
N THR A 33 17.62 3.67 7.85
CA THR A 33 17.13 5.05 7.74
C THR A 33 18.07 5.93 6.93
N ARG A 34 19.39 5.79 7.12
CA ARG A 34 20.40 6.55 6.34
C ARG A 34 20.44 6.17 4.87
N VAL A 35 20.33 4.88 4.55
CA VAL A 35 20.30 4.41 3.16
C VAL A 35 19.00 4.82 2.48
N ALA A 36 17.85 4.67 3.14
CA ALA A 36 16.57 5.13 2.62
C ALA A 36 16.56 6.65 2.38
N PHE A 37 17.15 7.42 3.29
CA PHE A 37 17.32 8.86 3.15
C PHE A 37 18.21 9.23 1.95
N LEU A 38 19.37 8.58 1.79
CA LEU A 38 20.25 8.83 0.64
C LEU A 38 19.59 8.46 -0.69
N SER A 39 18.89 7.32 -0.74
CA SER A 39 18.17 6.88 -1.94
C SER A 39 17.01 7.80 -2.30
N ALA A 40 16.25 8.29 -1.32
CA ALA A 40 15.19 9.28 -1.55
C ALA A 40 15.76 10.61 -2.05
N LEU A 41 16.90 11.05 -1.50
CA LEU A 41 17.59 12.26 -1.94
C LEU A 41 18.09 12.12 -3.39
N ILE A 42 18.74 11.00 -3.73
CA ILE A 42 19.24 10.74 -5.09
C ILE A 42 18.09 10.68 -6.10
N LEU A 43 16.98 10.02 -5.74
CA LEU A 43 15.78 9.95 -6.60
C LEU A 43 15.09 11.31 -6.78
N PHE A 44 15.09 12.15 -5.74
CA PHE A 44 14.56 13.51 -5.80
C PHE A 44 15.35 14.41 -6.76
N PHE A 45 16.68 14.21 -6.86
CA PHE A 45 17.54 15.02 -7.73
C PHE A 45 17.67 14.52 -9.17
N GLN A 46 17.23 13.30 -9.51
CA GLN A 46 17.53 12.69 -10.81
C GLN A 46 16.38 12.59 -11.84
N VAL A 47 15.11 12.91 -11.53
CA VAL A 47 14.01 12.49 -12.44
C VAL A 47 13.05 13.60 -12.87
N LYS A 48 12.85 13.71 -14.19
CA LYS A 48 11.87 14.57 -14.92
C LYS A 48 10.41 14.03 -14.94
N THR A 49 10.07 13.01 -14.15
CA THR A 49 8.75 12.35 -14.19
C THR A 49 7.78 12.91 -13.14
N PRO A 50 6.45 12.82 -13.35
CA PRO A 50 5.47 13.29 -12.37
C PRO A 50 5.64 12.58 -11.03
N LEU A 51 5.79 13.40 -9.98
CA LEU A 51 6.05 13.03 -8.58
C LEU A 51 5.26 11.80 -8.11
N PHE A 52 4.00 11.69 -8.52
CA PHE A 52 3.06 10.67 -8.02
C PHE A 52 3.49 9.21 -8.31
N SER A 53 4.12 8.95 -9.47
CA SER A 53 4.63 7.61 -9.84
C SER A 53 5.88 7.21 -9.05
N LEU A 54 6.66 8.19 -8.59
CA LEU A 54 7.83 7.98 -7.75
C LEU A 54 7.42 7.56 -6.33
N PHE A 55 6.35 8.18 -5.80
CA PHE A 55 5.84 7.89 -4.47
C PHE A 55 5.32 6.46 -4.33
N SER A 56 4.59 5.93 -5.32
CA SER A 56 4.09 4.55 -5.29
C SER A 56 5.24 3.52 -5.37
N GLY A 57 6.23 3.73 -6.23
CA GLY A 57 7.39 2.84 -6.35
C GLY A 57 8.29 2.83 -5.10
N VAL A 58 8.50 3.99 -4.47
CA VAL A 58 9.31 4.10 -3.24
C VAL A 58 8.58 3.49 -2.05
N THR A 59 7.28 3.75 -1.87
CA THR A 59 6.49 3.15 -0.79
C THR A 59 6.41 1.64 -0.90
N GLU A 60 6.21 1.09 -2.11
CA GLU A 60 6.24 -0.36 -2.33
C GLU A 60 7.62 -0.97 -2.04
N SER A 61 8.70 -0.31 -2.46
CA SER A 61 10.07 -0.77 -2.21
C SER A 61 10.44 -0.75 -0.72
N VAL A 62 10.04 0.30 0.01
CA VAL A 62 10.24 0.41 1.46
C VAL A 62 9.41 -0.63 2.22
N ASN A 63 8.15 -0.84 1.84
CA ASN A 63 7.31 -1.89 2.44
C ASN A 63 7.87 -3.29 2.22
N ARG A 64 8.36 -3.61 1.01
CA ARG A 64 9.01 -4.90 0.71
C ARG A 64 10.30 -5.08 1.51
N LEU A 65 11.11 -4.03 1.66
CA LEU A 65 12.33 -4.08 2.46
C LEU A 65 12.03 -4.30 3.95
N LEU A 66 11.04 -3.57 4.51
CA LEU A 66 10.56 -3.77 5.88
C LEU A 66 10.08 -5.22 6.09
N TRP A 67 9.32 -5.76 5.14
CA TRP A 67 8.87 -7.15 5.19
C TRP A 67 10.01 -8.16 5.11
N ALA A 68 11.00 -7.93 4.23
CA ALA A 68 12.18 -8.78 4.13
C ALA A 68 13.00 -8.76 5.43
N VAL A 69 13.09 -7.61 6.11
CA VAL A 69 13.72 -7.49 7.43
C VAL A 69 12.91 -8.24 8.49
N VAL A 70 11.58 -8.10 8.52
CA VAL A 70 10.70 -8.84 9.45
C VAL A 70 10.83 -10.35 9.25
N GLN A 71 10.85 -10.81 8.00
CA GLN A 71 11.06 -12.22 7.64
C GLN A 71 12.45 -12.73 8.05
N ALA A 72 13.50 -11.93 7.80
CA ALA A 72 14.87 -12.27 8.20
C ALA A 72 15.06 -12.33 9.73
N VAL A 73 14.30 -11.54 10.48
CA VAL A 73 14.30 -11.53 11.96
C VAL A 73 13.51 -12.71 12.53
N ASN A 74 12.47 -13.20 11.85
CA ASN A 74 11.57 -14.23 12.39
C ASN A 74 12.02 -15.68 12.14
N GLY A 75 13.04 -15.93 11.32
CA GLY A 75 13.71 -17.24 11.22
C GLY A 75 12.95 -18.36 10.48
N GLU A 76 13.73 -19.12 9.70
CA GLU A 76 13.44 -20.42 9.07
C GLU A 76 12.30 -20.53 8.03
N VAL A 77 12.66 -20.30 6.75
CA VAL A 77 12.04 -21.04 5.64
C VAL A 77 12.79 -22.37 5.52
N LYS A 78 12.21 -23.47 6.03
CA LYS A 78 12.80 -24.81 5.86
C LYS A 78 12.54 -25.34 4.46
N ASN A 79 13.62 -25.80 3.82
CA ASN A 79 13.56 -26.54 2.56
C ASN A 79 12.90 -27.90 2.80
N PHE A 80 11.71 -28.04 2.25
CA PHE A 80 11.28 -29.28 1.65
C PHE A 80 10.99 -28.96 0.18
N ASN A 81 10.99 -29.99 -0.66
CA ASN A 81 10.38 -29.94 -1.99
C ASN A 81 8.83 -29.74 -1.93
N SER A 82 8.32 -29.06 -0.90
CA SER A 82 6.94 -29.02 -0.42
C SER A 82 6.45 -27.58 -0.30
N PHE A 83 5.13 -27.40 -0.32
CA PHE A 83 4.34 -26.25 0.14
C PHE A 83 5.11 -25.11 0.81
N ALA A 84 4.83 -23.87 0.39
CA ALA A 84 5.28 -22.70 1.14
C ALA A 84 4.54 -22.68 2.48
N VAL A 85 5.19 -23.19 3.53
CA VAL A 85 4.69 -23.12 4.91
C VAL A 85 5.10 -21.77 5.46
N THR A 86 4.13 -20.91 5.72
CA THR A 86 4.37 -19.66 6.46
C THR A 86 3.76 -19.82 7.85
N ALA A 87 4.62 -19.90 8.87
CA ALA A 87 4.19 -19.96 10.26
C ALA A 87 4.00 -18.54 10.79
N TYR A 88 2.81 -18.25 11.32
CA TYR A 88 2.50 -17.01 12.02
C TYR A 88 2.26 -17.32 13.50
N SER A 89 3.01 -16.68 14.38
CA SER A 89 2.81 -16.76 15.83
C SER A 89 2.17 -15.48 16.32
N GLY A 90 0.94 -15.56 16.85
CA GLY A 90 0.21 -14.42 17.37
C GLY A 90 -0.64 -14.83 18.57
N SER A 91 -0.60 -14.05 19.66
CA SER A 91 -1.49 -14.19 20.83
C SER A 91 -1.49 -15.56 21.54
N GLY A 92 -0.41 -16.35 21.44
CA GLY A 92 -0.33 -17.70 22.03
C GLY A 92 -0.89 -18.80 21.14
N HIS A 93 -1.41 -18.46 19.96
CA HIS A 93 -1.80 -19.41 18.92
C HIS A 93 -0.76 -19.42 17.80
N LYS A 94 -0.37 -20.62 17.37
CA LYS A 94 0.50 -20.82 16.22
C LYS A 94 -0.38 -21.24 15.04
N VAL A 95 -0.33 -20.45 13.97
CA VAL A 95 -1.07 -20.70 12.74
C VAL A 95 -0.06 -21.00 11.63
N ASP A 96 -0.13 -22.22 11.09
CA ASP A 96 0.68 -22.62 9.94
C ASP A 96 -0.18 -22.54 8.67
N ILE A 97 0.30 -21.81 7.66
CA ILE A 97 -0.40 -21.68 6.38
C ILE A 97 0.28 -22.54 5.32
N TYR A 98 -0.46 -23.46 4.74
CA TYR A 98 -0.08 -24.33 3.64
C TYR A 98 -0.74 -23.86 2.36
N THR A 99 0.04 -23.31 1.43
CA THR A 99 -0.48 -22.86 0.14
C THR A 99 -0.02 -23.75 -1.02
N VAL A 100 -0.97 -24.14 -1.87
CA VAL A 100 -0.70 -24.66 -3.21
C VAL A 100 -0.34 -23.48 -4.09
N THR A 101 0.96 -23.24 -4.27
CA THR A 101 1.47 -22.17 -5.12
C THR A 101 1.22 -22.47 -6.61
N PRO A 102 1.28 -21.48 -7.52
CA PRO A 102 1.17 -21.74 -8.96
C PRO A 102 2.19 -22.78 -9.47
N GLY A 103 3.42 -22.76 -8.94
CA GLY A 103 4.45 -23.75 -9.27
C GLY A 103 4.05 -25.15 -8.82
N LEU A 104 3.55 -25.28 -7.59
CA LEU A 104 3.09 -26.57 -7.06
C LEU A 104 1.83 -27.07 -7.76
N TYR A 105 0.92 -26.17 -8.12
CA TYR A 105 -0.27 -26.48 -8.92
C TYR A 105 0.12 -27.04 -10.29
N SER A 106 1.10 -26.43 -10.95
CA SER A 106 1.61 -26.93 -12.22
C SER A 106 2.34 -28.27 -12.08
N LEU A 107 3.18 -28.42 -11.05
CA LEU A 107 4.03 -29.59 -10.85
C LEU A 107 3.24 -30.80 -10.38
N LEU A 108 2.44 -30.64 -9.32
CA LEU A 108 1.70 -31.74 -8.70
C LEU A 108 0.37 -31.97 -9.41
N PHE A 109 -0.38 -30.94 -9.75
CA PHE A 109 -1.76 -31.09 -10.25
C PHE A 109 -1.87 -30.95 -11.76
N GLY A 110 -0.76 -30.74 -12.49
CA GLY A 110 -0.76 -30.65 -13.95
C GLY A 110 -1.61 -29.51 -14.50
N ARG A 111 -1.92 -28.49 -13.68
CA ARG A 111 -2.85 -27.39 -13.99
C ARG A 111 -4.28 -27.85 -14.32
N VAL A 112 -4.71 -28.99 -13.80
CA VAL A 112 -6.06 -29.52 -14.02
C VAL A 112 -6.99 -29.08 -12.88
N SER A 113 -8.21 -28.66 -13.27
CA SER A 113 -9.33 -28.45 -12.35
C SER A 113 -10.48 -29.39 -12.73
N PRO A 114 -11.10 -30.10 -11.78
CA PRO A 114 -10.77 -30.09 -10.35
C PRO A 114 -9.41 -30.74 -10.05
N LEU A 115 -8.86 -30.43 -8.87
CA LEU A 115 -7.59 -30.99 -8.41
C LEU A 115 -7.67 -32.52 -8.29
N ASP A 116 -6.59 -33.22 -8.65
CA ASP A 116 -6.48 -34.68 -8.47
C ASP A 116 -6.72 -35.06 -7.00
N ARG A 117 -7.77 -35.86 -6.77
CA ARG A 117 -8.23 -36.23 -5.43
C ARG A 117 -7.29 -37.18 -4.71
N CYS A 118 -6.53 -38.01 -5.42
CA CYS A 118 -5.55 -38.89 -4.80
C CYS A 118 -4.37 -38.08 -4.26
N LYS A 119 -3.91 -37.08 -5.02
CA LYS A 119 -2.85 -36.15 -4.57
C LYS A 119 -3.31 -35.27 -3.41
N LEU A 120 -4.58 -34.86 -3.41
CA LEU A 120 -5.16 -34.17 -2.25
C LEU A 120 -5.25 -35.08 -1.01
N ALA A 121 -5.61 -36.36 -1.18
CA ALA A 121 -5.62 -37.31 -0.06
C ALA A 121 -4.23 -37.47 0.56
N GLU A 122 -3.18 -37.59 -0.26
CA GLU A 122 -1.79 -37.63 0.21
C GLU A 122 -1.37 -36.34 0.93
N LEU A 123 -1.88 -35.19 0.48
CA LEU A 123 -1.68 -33.91 1.17
C LEU A 123 -2.35 -33.92 2.55
N VAL A 124 -3.60 -34.40 2.65
CA VAL A 124 -4.35 -34.47 3.92
C VAL A 124 -3.64 -35.39 4.92
N ASP A 125 -3.23 -36.59 4.51
CA ASP A 125 -2.43 -37.52 5.31
C ASP A 125 -1.12 -36.87 5.80
N GLY A 126 -0.41 -36.15 4.93
CA GLY A 126 0.80 -35.41 5.32
C GLY A 126 0.56 -34.33 6.39
N ILE A 127 -0.64 -33.73 6.43
CA ILE A 127 -1.03 -32.74 7.44
C ILE A 127 -1.47 -33.42 8.73
N GLU A 128 -2.18 -34.54 8.67
CA GLU A 128 -2.60 -35.32 9.84
C GLU A 128 -1.40 -35.65 10.73
N ARG A 129 -0.31 -36.14 10.12
CA ARG A 129 0.91 -36.55 10.85
C ARG A 129 1.57 -35.42 11.64
N LYS A 130 1.19 -34.15 11.41
CA LYS A 130 1.68 -33.00 12.18
C LYS A 130 0.88 -32.75 13.46
N GLY A 131 -0.26 -33.41 13.66
CA GLY A 131 -1.01 -33.37 14.91
C GLY A 131 -1.72 -32.04 15.19
N TYR A 132 -2.11 -31.29 14.15
CA TYR A 132 -2.85 -30.04 14.32
C TYR A 132 -4.20 -30.26 15.02
N ARG A 133 -4.54 -29.39 15.98
CA ARG A 133 -5.82 -29.45 16.68
C ARG A 133 -6.98 -28.96 15.80
N LEU A 134 -6.72 -28.00 14.92
CA LEU A 134 -7.70 -27.43 14.01
C LEU A 134 -7.09 -27.29 12.62
N ILE A 135 -7.77 -27.83 11.61
CA ILE A 135 -7.32 -27.78 10.22
C ILE A 135 -8.45 -27.19 9.39
N VAL A 136 -8.14 -26.16 8.61
CA VAL A 136 -9.07 -25.41 7.79
C VAL A 136 -8.65 -25.55 6.33
N PHE A 137 -9.52 -26.11 5.50
CA PHE A 137 -9.31 -26.30 4.06
C PHE A 137 -10.09 -25.25 3.25
N ASP A 138 -9.37 -24.27 2.72
CA ASP A 138 -9.80 -23.29 1.70
C ASP A 138 -9.45 -23.81 0.30
N LEU A 139 -9.91 -25.02 -0.01
CA LEU A 139 -9.78 -25.69 -1.30
C LEU A 139 -11.11 -26.37 -1.63
N ASP A 140 -11.50 -26.35 -2.90
CA ASP A 140 -12.69 -27.07 -3.33
C ASP A 140 -12.46 -28.58 -3.29
N LEU A 141 -12.92 -29.21 -2.20
CA LEU A 141 -12.87 -30.66 -1.99
C LEU A 141 -14.15 -31.39 -2.43
N SER A 142 -15.09 -30.67 -3.07
CA SER A 142 -16.39 -31.23 -3.42
C SER A 142 -16.29 -32.39 -4.42
N PRO A 143 -17.15 -33.41 -4.29
CA PRO A 143 -17.17 -34.52 -5.22
C PRO A 143 -17.69 -34.08 -6.58
N LEU A 144 -17.23 -34.76 -7.63
CA LEU A 144 -17.86 -34.67 -8.93
C LEU A 144 -19.04 -35.65 -8.95
N CYS A 145 -20.25 -35.12 -8.97
CA CYS A 145 -21.45 -35.95 -8.94
C CYS A 145 -21.63 -36.69 -10.27
N SER A 146 -21.90 -37.99 -10.17
CA SER A 146 -22.09 -38.90 -11.31
C SER A 146 -23.16 -38.35 -12.27
N GLY A 147 -22.82 -38.28 -13.57
CA GLY A 147 -23.69 -37.76 -14.63
C GLY A 147 -23.21 -36.45 -15.26
N SER A 148 -22.23 -35.77 -14.67
CA SER A 148 -21.70 -34.50 -15.20
C SER A 148 -20.66 -34.68 -16.32
N THR A 149 -19.92 -35.80 -16.35
CA THR A 149 -19.12 -36.32 -17.47
C THR A 149 -18.82 -37.82 -17.21
N PRO A 150 -18.35 -38.63 -18.17
CA PRO A 150 -17.92 -40.01 -17.90
C PRO A 150 -16.62 -40.01 -17.07
N PHE A 151 -16.75 -39.71 -15.78
CA PHE A 151 -15.64 -39.81 -14.86
C PHE A 151 -15.22 -41.27 -14.73
N SER A 152 -13.92 -41.49 -14.84
CA SER A 152 -13.32 -42.81 -14.76
C SER A 152 -13.46 -43.36 -13.34
N ALA A 153 -13.54 -44.69 -13.21
CA ALA A 153 -13.50 -45.39 -11.92
C ALA A 153 -12.28 -45.00 -11.04
N TYR A 154 -11.27 -44.36 -11.62
CA TYR A 154 -10.15 -43.74 -10.93
C TYR A 154 -10.59 -42.55 -10.06
N TYR A 155 -11.40 -41.62 -10.58
CA TYR A 155 -11.82 -40.44 -9.82
C TYR A 155 -12.64 -40.84 -8.59
N ASP A 156 -13.64 -41.71 -8.75
CA ASP A 156 -14.45 -42.19 -7.63
C ASP A 156 -13.62 -42.89 -6.55
N ARG A 157 -12.60 -43.65 -6.96
CA ARG A 157 -11.64 -44.26 -6.02
C ARG A 157 -10.85 -43.20 -5.26
N CYS A 158 -10.34 -42.19 -5.96
CA CYS A 158 -9.57 -41.11 -5.36
C CYS A 158 -10.42 -40.20 -4.46
N GLN A 159 -11.67 -39.91 -4.84
CA GLN A 159 -12.60 -39.15 -4.00
C GLN A 159 -12.93 -39.93 -2.72
N ARG A 160 -13.25 -41.23 -2.82
CA ARG A 160 -13.46 -42.08 -1.63
C ARG A 160 -12.24 -42.13 -0.72
N ARG A 161 -11.03 -42.15 -1.29
CA ARG A 161 -9.79 -42.06 -0.51
C ARG A 161 -9.72 -40.73 0.23
N LEU A 162 -9.89 -39.60 -0.46
CA LEU A 162 -9.90 -38.27 0.15
C LEU A 162 -10.95 -38.14 1.26
N ASP A 163 -12.18 -38.60 1.01
CA ASP A 163 -13.25 -38.59 2.01
C ASP A 163 -12.87 -39.45 3.23
N GLY A 164 -12.19 -40.59 3.00
CA GLY A 164 -11.64 -41.44 4.06
C GLY A 164 -10.61 -40.72 4.93
N GLU A 165 -9.66 -40.01 4.32
CA GLU A 165 -8.64 -39.23 5.05
C GLU A 165 -9.28 -38.09 5.86
N LEU A 166 -10.27 -37.39 5.30
CA LEU A 166 -10.98 -36.33 6.03
C LEU A 166 -11.75 -36.87 7.24
N LYS A 167 -12.40 -38.03 7.08
CA LYS A 167 -13.10 -38.73 8.17
C LYS A 167 -12.13 -39.22 9.25
N LEU A 168 -10.98 -39.78 8.83
CA LEU A 168 -9.92 -40.22 9.74
C LEU A 168 -9.40 -39.05 10.58
N LEU A 169 -9.08 -37.94 9.92
CA LEU A 169 -8.61 -36.70 10.56
C LEU A 169 -9.59 -36.16 11.60
N ALA A 170 -10.89 -36.16 11.29
CA ALA A 170 -11.90 -35.75 12.25
C ALA A 170 -12.02 -36.73 13.43
N SER A 171 -11.95 -38.04 13.16
CA SER A 171 -12.03 -39.07 14.20
C SER A 171 -10.78 -39.16 15.10
N SER A 172 -9.61 -38.71 14.64
CA SER A 172 -8.37 -38.68 15.42
C SER A 172 -8.34 -37.54 16.45
N GLY A 173 -9.39 -36.71 16.48
CA GLY A 173 -9.59 -35.65 17.47
C GLY A 173 -9.25 -34.24 16.95
N SER A 174 -8.80 -34.12 15.70
CA SER A 174 -8.65 -32.82 15.04
C SER A 174 -10.02 -32.25 14.66
N LEU A 175 -10.19 -30.95 14.89
CA LEU A 175 -11.33 -30.21 14.36
C LEU A 175 -11.06 -29.90 12.89
N VAL A 176 -11.92 -30.38 12.00
CA VAL A 176 -11.74 -30.21 10.55
C VAL A 176 -12.80 -29.25 10.02
N VAL A 177 -12.37 -28.19 9.34
CA VAL A 177 -13.25 -27.25 8.64
C VAL A 177 -12.94 -27.31 7.16
N VAL A 178 -13.94 -27.59 6.34
CA VAL A 178 -13.84 -27.60 4.88
C VAL A 178 -14.68 -26.46 4.31
N MET A 179 -14.21 -25.81 3.26
CA MET A 179 -15.01 -24.80 2.59
C MET A 179 -16.31 -25.38 2.03
N GLU A 180 -17.38 -24.59 2.08
CA GLU A 180 -18.65 -24.95 1.48
C GLU A 180 -18.47 -25.12 -0.04
N PRO A 181 -19.00 -26.21 -0.61
CA PRO A 181 -18.92 -26.47 -2.03
C PRO A 181 -19.68 -25.37 -2.79
N SER A 182 -19.13 -24.94 -3.92
CA SER A 182 -19.83 -24.00 -4.80
C SER A 182 -21.10 -24.66 -5.34
N ALA A 183 -22.22 -23.93 -5.32
CA ALA A 183 -23.49 -24.43 -5.84
C ALA A 183 -23.40 -24.61 -7.37
N VAL A 184 -23.10 -25.82 -7.83
CA VAL A 184 -23.18 -26.19 -9.25
C VAL A 184 -24.57 -26.74 -9.53
N SER A 185 -25.27 -26.16 -10.52
CA SER A 185 -26.61 -26.62 -10.92
C SER A 185 -26.62 -28.13 -11.23
N GLY A 186 -27.65 -28.83 -10.75
CA GLY A 186 -27.81 -30.28 -10.97
C GLY A 186 -26.97 -31.20 -10.07
N THR A 187 -26.08 -30.67 -9.22
CA THR A 187 -25.26 -31.50 -8.31
C THR A 187 -25.75 -31.55 -6.86
N GLY A 188 -26.77 -30.74 -6.52
CA GLY A 188 -27.19 -30.47 -5.14
C GLY A 188 -27.42 -31.72 -4.31
N ALA A 189 -28.18 -32.71 -4.79
CA ALA A 189 -28.49 -33.90 -3.99
C ALA A 189 -27.25 -34.76 -3.63
N CYS A 190 -26.28 -34.84 -4.52
CA CYS A 190 -25.06 -35.61 -4.27
C CYS A 190 -24.09 -34.83 -3.36
N VAL A 191 -23.96 -33.52 -3.57
CA VAL A 191 -23.16 -32.66 -2.71
C VAL A 191 -23.72 -32.60 -1.29
N GLU A 192 -25.04 -32.50 -1.13
CA GLU A 192 -25.67 -32.52 0.20
C GLU A 192 -25.48 -33.86 0.90
N ARG A 193 -25.64 -34.99 0.20
CA ARG A 193 -25.34 -36.31 0.79
C ARG A 193 -23.90 -36.43 1.26
N TRP A 194 -22.95 -35.97 0.44
CA TRP A 194 -21.53 -35.94 0.81
C TRP A 194 -21.26 -35.06 2.04
N LYS A 195 -21.88 -33.86 2.10
CA LYS A 195 -21.81 -32.98 3.27
C LYS A 195 -22.35 -33.67 4.51
N GLU A 196 -23.54 -34.27 4.44
CA GLU A 196 -24.15 -35.00 5.56
C GLU A 196 -23.27 -36.15 6.05
N GLU A 197 -22.64 -36.88 5.14
CA GLU A 197 -21.70 -37.96 5.48
C GLU A 197 -20.46 -37.44 6.21
N LEU A 198 -19.84 -36.36 5.73
CA LEU A 198 -18.68 -35.76 6.37
C LEU A 198 -19.03 -35.08 7.70
N GLN A 199 -20.18 -34.42 7.79
CA GLN A 199 -20.68 -33.83 9.03
C GLN A 199 -20.94 -34.89 10.10
N ARG A 200 -21.51 -36.04 9.74
CA ARG A 200 -21.67 -37.18 10.65
C ARG A 200 -20.34 -37.71 11.18
N ALA A 201 -19.25 -37.53 10.43
CA ALA A 201 -17.90 -37.89 10.86
C ALA A 201 -17.18 -36.77 11.65
N GLY A 202 -17.84 -35.63 11.89
CA GLY A 202 -17.26 -34.50 12.64
C GLY A 202 -16.57 -33.44 11.79
N VAL A 203 -16.69 -33.49 10.47
CA VAL A 203 -16.19 -32.42 9.58
C VAL A 203 -17.19 -31.27 9.54
N HIS A 204 -16.70 -30.05 9.76
CA HIS A 204 -17.49 -28.83 9.70
C HIS A 204 -17.37 -28.17 8.33
N PHE A 205 -18.44 -27.50 7.89
CA PHE A 205 -18.45 -26.71 6.66
C PHE A 205 -18.56 -25.23 6.96
N ALA A 206 -17.86 -24.42 6.17
CA ALA A 206 -17.87 -22.97 6.31
C ALA A 206 -17.77 -22.25 4.97
N SER A 207 -18.39 -21.08 4.87
CA SER A 207 -18.37 -20.27 3.65
C SER A 207 -16.95 -19.79 3.32
N PRO A 208 -16.45 -20.00 2.08
CA PRO A 208 -15.19 -19.40 1.63
C PRO A 208 -15.35 -17.91 1.29
N TYR A 209 -16.58 -17.38 1.25
CA TYR A 209 -16.85 -16.05 0.75
C TYR A 209 -16.30 -14.96 1.69
N LEU A 210 -15.60 -14.02 1.08
CA LEU A 210 -15.19 -12.75 1.67
C LEU A 210 -16.07 -11.65 1.08
N LEU A 211 -16.65 -10.78 1.91
CA LEU A 211 -17.39 -9.62 1.41
C LEU A 211 -16.37 -8.63 0.86
N ALA A 212 -16.23 -8.57 -0.45
CA ALA A 212 -15.29 -7.69 -1.14
C ALA A 212 -15.99 -6.78 -2.15
N SER A 213 -15.48 -5.55 -2.32
CA SER A 213 -15.90 -4.61 -3.35
C SER A 213 -14.67 -4.08 -4.09
N GLY A 214 -14.68 -4.14 -5.42
CA GLY A 214 -13.50 -3.80 -6.23
C GLY A 214 -12.26 -4.66 -5.91
N GLY A 215 -12.47 -5.89 -5.41
CA GLY A 215 -11.40 -6.76 -4.92
C GLY A 215 -10.85 -6.42 -3.54
N VAL A 216 -11.35 -5.36 -2.87
CA VAL A 216 -10.96 -5.00 -1.50
C VAL A 216 -11.87 -5.71 -0.51
N VAL A 217 -11.30 -6.45 0.44
CA VAL A 217 -12.07 -7.15 1.48
C VAL A 217 -12.60 -6.13 2.50
N LEU A 218 -13.92 -6.10 2.65
CA LEU A 218 -14.66 -5.20 3.55
C LEU A 218 -15.00 -5.89 4.87
N SER A 219 -15.43 -7.15 4.80
CA SER A 219 -15.75 -7.95 5.99
C SER A 219 -15.74 -9.44 5.67
N TYR A 220 -15.81 -10.26 6.71
CA TYR A 220 -16.02 -11.71 6.61
C TYR A 220 -17.34 -12.08 7.29
N PRO A 221 -18.18 -12.91 6.66
CA PRO A 221 -19.48 -13.29 7.21
C PRO A 221 -19.33 -14.17 8.47
N PRO A 222 -20.37 -14.26 9.31
CA PRO A 222 -20.32 -15.05 10.56
C PRO A 222 -20.17 -16.55 10.33
N ASN A 223 -20.51 -17.05 9.12
CA ASN A 223 -20.29 -18.43 8.71
C ASN A 223 -19.02 -18.61 7.86
N SER A 224 -18.13 -17.62 7.79
CA SER A 224 -16.87 -17.74 7.05
C SER A 224 -15.96 -18.81 7.65
N LEU A 225 -15.01 -19.32 6.84
CA LEU A 225 -13.93 -20.22 7.29
C LEU A 225 -13.28 -19.71 8.58
N ALA A 226 -12.88 -18.43 8.61
CA ALA A 226 -12.28 -17.79 9.78
C ALA A 226 -13.19 -17.82 11.03
N SER A 227 -14.47 -17.49 10.87
CA SER A 227 -15.43 -17.39 11.96
C SER A 227 -15.78 -18.76 12.55
N VAL A 228 -15.97 -19.78 11.70
CA VAL A 228 -16.27 -21.15 12.11
C VAL A 228 -15.05 -21.77 12.80
N ALA A 229 -13.86 -21.60 12.21
CA ALA A 229 -12.59 -22.00 12.80
C ALA A 229 -12.38 -21.39 14.19
N PHE A 230 -12.63 -20.09 14.34
CA PHE A 230 -12.51 -19.39 15.62
C PHE A 230 -13.48 -19.93 16.69
N ALA A 231 -14.74 -20.16 16.32
CA ALA A 231 -15.73 -20.74 17.23
C ALA A 231 -15.33 -22.15 17.69
N LEU A 232 -14.86 -23.00 16.77
CA LEU A 232 -14.40 -24.36 17.04
C LEU A 232 -13.16 -24.39 17.94
N ALA A 233 -12.24 -23.45 17.75
CA ALA A 233 -11.05 -23.36 18.58
C ALA A 233 -11.32 -22.88 20.02
N GLY A 234 -12.59 -22.62 20.37
CA GLY A 234 -13.03 -22.24 21.72
C GLY A 234 -13.09 -20.73 21.94
N GLY A 235 -13.01 -19.93 20.86
CA GLY A 235 -13.29 -18.51 20.90
C GLY A 235 -14.75 -18.25 21.23
N GLU A 236 -15.00 -17.36 22.21
CA GLU A 236 -16.35 -16.85 22.42
C GLU A 236 -16.76 -16.06 21.18
N ARG A 237 -17.84 -16.48 20.50
CA ARG A 237 -18.35 -15.77 19.33
C ARG A 237 -18.51 -14.29 19.69
N PRO A 238 -18.09 -13.34 18.82
CA PRO A 238 -18.30 -11.93 19.08
C PRO A 238 -19.80 -11.72 19.35
N LYS A 239 -20.12 -11.18 20.53
CA LYS A 239 -21.50 -10.95 20.96
C LYS A 239 -22.16 -9.96 20.00
N LYS A 240 -22.92 -10.50 19.05
CA LYS A 240 -24.02 -9.91 18.27
C LYS A 240 -23.88 -8.42 17.90
N GLU A 241 -23.46 -8.18 16.66
CA GLU A 241 -24.12 -7.17 15.79
C GLU A 241 -24.50 -7.72 14.40
N PHE A 242 -24.07 -8.94 14.01
CA PHE A 242 -24.53 -9.61 12.80
C PHE A 242 -25.05 -11.01 13.13
N LEU A 243 -26.38 -11.16 13.08
CA LEU A 243 -27.15 -12.28 13.60
C LEU A 243 -27.54 -13.24 12.47
N ILE A 244 -26.89 -14.40 12.38
CA ILE A 244 -27.49 -15.62 11.82
C ILE A 244 -27.47 -16.67 12.93
N SER A 245 -28.65 -17.23 13.21
CA SER A 245 -28.93 -18.14 14.32
C SER A 245 -28.42 -19.55 14.05
N TYR A 246 -27.21 -19.88 14.50
CA TYR A 246 -26.77 -21.27 14.70
C TYR A 246 -27.06 -21.67 16.15
N LYS A 247 -28.22 -22.31 16.40
CA LYS A 247 -28.74 -22.53 17.76
C LYS A 247 -28.23 -23.81 18.46
N ASP A 248 -27.59 -24.75 17.76
CA ASP A 248 -27.41 -26.11 18.32
C ASP A 248 -25.96 -26.67 18.33
N VAL A 249 -24.92 -25.84 18.46
CA VAL A 249 -23.55 -26.37 18.63
C VAL A 249 -22.93 -25.89 19.95
N SER A 250 -22.90 -26.80 20.93
CA SER A 250 -22.19 -26.61 22.19
C SER A 250 -20.73 -27.03 22.01
N PHE A 251 -19.80 -26.08 22.12
CA PHE A 251 -18.35 -26.33 22.00
C PHE A 251 -17.72 -26.42 23.40
N LYS A 252 -17.07 -27.54 23.71
CA LYS A 252 -16.23 -27.66 24.92
C LYS A 252 -14.89 -26.96 24.69
N ARG A 253 -14.46 -26.09 25.62
CA ARG A 253 -13.14 -25.44 25.61
C ARG A 253 -12.03 -26.49 25.70
N GLY A 254 -11.18 -26.59 24.67
CA GLY A 254 -9.94 -27.39 24.69
C GLY A 254 -8.72 -26.57 25.14
N PRO A 255 -7.63 -27.22 25.63
CA PRO A 255 -6.44 -26.57 26.19
C PRO A 255 -5.69 -25.64 25.21
N SER A 256 -5.01 -24.64 25.77
CA SER A 256 -4.71 -23.31 25.20
C SER A 256 -3.54 -23.16 24.23
N ASN A 257 -3.00 -24.23 23.64
CA ASN A 257 -1.87 -24.15 22.69
C ASN A 257 -2.23 -24.69 21.30
N ALA A 258 -3.44 -24.40 20.82
CA ALA A 258 -3.95 -24.97 19.57
C ALA A 258 -3.04 -24.57 18.38
N GLU A 259 -2.33 -25.55 17.84
CA GLU A 259 -1.70 -25.47 16.53
C GLU A 259 -2.80 -25.56 15.48
N VAL A 260 -2.95 -24.51 14.68
CA VAL A 260 -3.98 -24.37 13.65
C VAL A 260 -3.31 -24.41 12.29
N ALA A 261 -3.84 -25.20 11.36
CA ALA A 261 -3.39 -25.21 9.98
C ALA A 261 -4.45 -24.63 9.05
N PHE A 262 -4.06 -23.69 8.19
CA PHE A 262 -4.87 -23.23 7.06
C PHE A 262 -4.27 -23.79 5.77
N VAL A 263 -5.08 -24.46 4.96
CA VAL A 263 -4.65 -25.17 3.75
C VAL A 263 -5.46 -24.64 2.58
N GLY A 264 -4.81 -24.06 1.58
CA GLY A 264 -5.51 -23.38 0.50
C GLY A 264 -4.73 -23.29 -0.81
N GLY A 265 -5.38 -22.73 -1.82
CA GLY A 265 -4.75 -22.40 -3.11
C GLY A 265 -4.31 -20.95 -3.20
N SER A 266 -3.26 -20.69 -3.98
CA SER A 266 -2.94 -19.34 -4.48
C SER A 266 -2.61 -19.36 -5.97
N PHE A 267 -3.16 -20.34 -6.69
CA PHE A 267 -2.83 -20.61 -8.09
C PHE A 267 -3.82 -19.99 -9.07
N ASP A 268 -5.05 -19.69 -8.66
CA ASP A 268 -6.00 -18.93 -9.49
C ASP A 268 -5.85 -17.43 -9.20
N GLY A 269 -5.84 -16.61 -10.27
CA GLY A 269 -5.83 -15.15 -10.14
C GLY A 269 -7.08 -14.60 -9.45
N ARG A 270 -8.18 -15.35 -9.47
CA ARG A 270 -9.46 -15.05 -8.79
C ARG A 270 -9.39 -15.23 -7.28
N ASP A 271 -8.44 -16.02 -6.79
CA ASP A 271 -8.25 -16.25 -5.34
C ASP A 271 -7.54 -15.07 -4.66
N TYR A 272 -7.19 -14.02 -5.39
CA TYR A 272 -6.46 -12.89 -4.84
C TYR A 272 -7.34 -11.67 -4.63
N PHE A 273 -7.13 -11.04 -3.48
CA PHE A 273 -7.82 -9.82 -3.09
C PHE A 273 -6.81 -8.72 -2.82
N TYR A 274 -7.23 -7.48 -3.02
CA TYR A 274 -6.45 -6.30 -2.65
C TYR A 274 -6.62 -6.00 -1.16
N THR A 275 -5.50 -5.92 -0.47
CA THR A 275 -5.40 -5.48 0.92
C THR A 275 -4.53 -4.23 0.99
N PRO A 276 -4.50 -3.49 2.11
CA PRO A 276 -3.53 -2.41 2.30
C PRO A 276 -2.07 -2.85 2.16
N GLN A 277 -1.77 -4.14 2.30
CA GLN A 277 -0.42 -4.72 2.11
C GLN A 277 -0.16 -5.17 0.67
N GLY A 278 -1.11 -4.98 -0.24
CA GLY A 278 -1.06 -5.43 -1.62
C GLY A 278 -1.98 -6.61 -1.90
N LYS A 279 -1.77 -7.23 -3.05
CA LYS A 279 -2.55 -8.37 -3.54
C LYS A 279 -2.19 -9.63 -2.75
N MET A 280 -3.15 -10.20 -2.02
CA MET A 280 -2.98 -11.35 -1.13
C MET A 280 -3.95 -12.48 -1.50
N PRO A 281 -3.57 -13.76 -1.38
CA PRO A 281 -4.50 -14.87 -1.57
C PRO A 281 -5.58 -14.91 -0.48
N GLY A 282 -6.79 -15.39 -0.81
CA GLY A 282 -7.94 -15.52 0.08
C GLY A 282 -7.61 -16.32 1.34
N LEU A 283 -6.84 -17.41 1.19
CA LEU A 283 -6.32 -18.23 2.29
C LEU A 283 -5.63 -17.39 3.38
N PHE A 284 -4.77 -16.45 2.99
CA PHE A 284 -4.03 -15.60 3.93
C PHE A 284 -4.98 -14.65 4.65
N ILE A 285 -6.03 -14.20 3.96
CA ILE A 285 -7.04 -13.31 4.54
C ILE A 285 -7.91 -14.07 5.54
N HIS A 286 -8.30 -15.32 5.25
CA HIS A 286 -9.00 -16.18 6.20
C HIS A 286 -8.17 -16.46 7.45
N ALA A 287 -6.88 -16.81 7.28
CA ALA A 287 -5.97 -17.00 8.41
C ALA A 287 -5.77 -15.71 9.24
N ALA A 288 -5.63 -14.56 8.57
CA ALA A 288 -5.51 -13.27 9.24
C ALA A 288 -6.80 -12.87 9.97
N ALA A 289 -7.97 -13.14 9.38
CA ALA A 289 -9.27 -12.91 10.01
C ALA A 289 -9.45 -13.79 11.25
N PHE A 290 -9.06 -15.06 11.18
CA PHE A 290 -9.06 -15.98 12.33
C PHE A 290 -8.19 -15.44 13.49
N LEU A 291 -6.97 -15.00 13.20
CA LEU A 291 -6.08 -14.38 14.21
C LEU A 291 -6.66 -13.07 14.77
N THR A 292 -7.31 -12.28 13.92
CA THR A 292 -7.95 -11.02 14.33
C THR A 292 -9.13 -11.28 15.25
N LEU A 293 -9.86 -12.39 15.11
CA LEU A 293 -10.95 -12.75 16.02
C LEU A 293 -10.45 -13.09 17.44
N TYR A 294 -9.25 -13.65 17.58
CA TYR A 294 -8.61 -13.90 18.88
C TYR A 294 -8.17 -12.64 19.58
N LYS A 295 -7.59 -11.72 18.81
CA LYS A 295 -7.15 -10.43 19.30
C LYS A 295 -7.90 -9.36 18.52
N PRO A 296 -9.20 -9.18 18.79
CA PRO A 296 -9.99 -8.18 18.10
C PRO A 296 -9.24 -6.87 18.25
N TYR A 297 -9.05 -6.23 17.11
CA TYR A 297 -8.43 -4.94 17.04
C TYR A 297 -9.18 -4.01 18.00
N LYS A 298 -8.57 -3.73 19.16
CA LYS A 298 -9.13 -2.76 20.12
C LYS A 298 -8.98 -1.42 19.45
N SER A 299 -10.02 -0.97 18.74
CA SER A 299 -10.03 0.40 18.25
C SER A 299 -10.10 1.31 19.46
N TRP A 300 -8.96 1.80 19.94
CA TRP A 300 -8.92 2.91 20.87
C TRP A 300 -9.35 4.15 20.09
N LYS A 301 -10.64 4.24 19.75
CA LYS A 301 -11.19 5.28 18.85
C LYS A 301 -10.79 6.65 19.36
N PHE A 302 -10.92 6.87 20.67
CA PHE A 302 -10.49 8.10 21.32
C PHE A 302 -8.99 8.40 21.10
N LEU A 303 -8.11 7.41 21.31
CA LEU A 303 -6.68 7.59 21.15
C LEU A 303 -6.30 7.82 19.68
N SER A 304 -6.97 7.14 18.74
CA SER A 304 -6.83 7.41 17.30
C SER A 304 -7.22 8.85 16.96
N TYR A 305 -8.37 9.31 17.43
CA TYR A 305 -8.82 10.68 17.20
C TYR A 305 -7.88 11.69 17.83
N LEU A 306 -7.42 11.45 19.06
CA LEU A 306 -6.47 12.32 19.74
C LEU A 306 -5.13 12.39 18.98
N PHE A 307 -4.56 11.26 18.57
CA PHE A 307 -3.32 11.26 17.78
C PHE A 307 -3.51 11.95 16.44
N THR A 308 -4.61 11.68 15.73
CA THR A 308 -4.88 12.34 14.45
C THR A 308 -5.03 13.85 14.64
N PHE A 309 -5.74 14.28 15.69
CA PHE A 309 -5.89 15.70 16.02
C PHE A 309 -4.54 16.36 16.33
N LEU A 310 -3.72 15.74 17.17
CA LEU A 310 -2.37 16.24 17.49
C LEU A 310 -1.46 16.29 16.26
N PHE A 311 -1.53 15.28 15.38
CA PHE A 311 -0.79 15.27 14.12
C PHE A 311 -1.18 16.45 13.25
N VAL A 312 -2.48 16.65 13.04
CA VAL A 312 -2.98 17.73 12.19
C VAL A 312 -2.62 19.10 12.77
N MET A 313 -2.78 19.30 14.08
CA MET A 313 -2.35 20.55 14.73
C MET A 313 -0.86 20.83 14.50
N LEU A 314 -0.01 19.81 14.64
CA LEU A 314 1.43 19.95 14.44
C LEU A 314 1.77 20.28 12.99
N VAL A 315 1.12 19.59 12.04
CA VAL A 315 1.28 19.81 10.61
C VAL A 315 0.83 21.22 10.22
N SER A 316 -0.36 21.65 10.66
CA SER A 316 -0.89 22.99 10.42
C SER A 316 0.03 24.06 10.98
N ARG A 317 0.58 23.89 12.19
CA ARG A 317 1.49 24.87 12.78
C ARG A 317 2.83 24.96 12.04
N LEU A 318 3.35 23.83 11.56
CA LEU A 318 4.55 23.81 10.70
C LEU A 318 4.29 24.51 9.37
N PHE A 319 3.12 24.27 8.78
CA PHE A 319 2.72 24.86 7.51
C PHE A 319 2.49 26.38 7.64
N GLU A 320 1.83 26.82 8.71
CA GLU A 320 1.64 28.24 9.02
C GLU A 320 2.98 28.95 9.16
N ARG A 321 3.95 28.37 9.89
CA ARG A 321 5.31 28.94 10.02
C ARG A 321 6.04 29.02 8.68
N LEU A 322 5.88 28.02 7.81
CA LEU A 322 6.48 28.03 6.49
C LEU A 322 5.88 29.16 5.63
N LEU A 323 4.55 29.30 5.64
CA LEU A 323 3.86 30.35 4.90
C LEU A 323 4.13 31.74 5.47
N SER A 324 4.09 31.91 6.79
CA SER A 324 4.36 33.21 7.42
C SER A 324 5.79 33.65 7.13
N GLY A 325 6.76 32.74 7.26
CA GLY A 325 8.15 33.01 6.89
C GLY A 325 8.30 33.38 5.41
N TYR A 326 7.57 32.72 4.51
CA TYR A 326 7.55 33.08 3.09
C TYR A 326 7.02 34.51 2.85
N PHE A 327 5.86 34.86 3.43
CA PHE A 327 5.24 36.16 3.21
C PHE A 327 6.01 37.31 3.86
N GLU A 328 6.49 37.12 5.09
CA GLU A 328 7.28 38.12 5.81
C GLU A 328 8.56 38.44 5.03
N PHE A 329 9.27 37.41 4.57
CA PHE A 329 10.49 37.61 3.78
C PHE A 329 10.22 38.19 2.39
N ARG A 330 9.13 37.78 1.73
CA ARG A 330 8.71 38.36 0.45
C ARG A 330 8.40 39.86 0.58
N SER A 331 7.72 40.26 1.65
CA SER A 331 7.39 41.67 1.88
C SER A 331 8.63 42.55 2.07
N VAL A 332 9.70 41.99 2.65
CA VAL A 332 11.01 42.66 2.76
C VAL A 332 11.71 42.72 1.39
N ALA A 333 11.67 41.64 0.61
CA ALA A 333 12.28 41.57 -0.71
C ALA A 333 11.66 42.53 -1.73
N GLU A 334 10.36 42.82 -1.64
CA GLU A 334 9.67 43.80 -2.50
C GLU A 334 10.18 45.25 -2.30
N GLY A 335 10.93 45.52 -1.22
CA GLY A 335 11.52 46.84 -0.93
C GLY A 335 12.99 47.04 -1.34
N LEU A 336 13.68 46.00 -1.84
CA LEU A 336 15.13 46.01 -2.08
C LEU A 336 15.47 45.83 -3.57
N ASN A 337 16.62 46.36 -4.02
CA ASN A 337 17.02 46.31 -5.44
C ASN A 337 17.31 44.87 -5.90
N ALA A 338 16.73 44.49 -7.02
CA ALA A 338 16.13 43.18 -7.25
C ALA A 338 17.02 42.00 -7.71
N SER A 339 18.36 42.05 -7.74
CA SER A 339 19.11 40.95 -8.41
C SER A 339 19.80 39.93 -7.49
N GLU A 340 20.48 40.36 -6.43
CA GLU A 340 21.25 39.42 -5.58
C GLU A 340 20.41 38.84 -4.45
N GLU A 341 19.50 39.63 -3.88
CA GLU A 341 18.67 39.20 -2.76
C GLU A 341 17.55 38.24 -3.19
N GLU A 342 17.08 38.31 -4.44
CA GLU A 342 16.11 37.35 -4.99
C GLU A 342 16.68 35.91 -5.04
N CYS A 343 17.97 35.76 -5.31
CA CYS A 343 18.63 34.46 -5.34
C CYS A 343 18.75 33.86 -3.93
N LEU A 344 19.20 34.66 -2.96
CA LEU A 344 19.26 34.26 -1.55
C LEU A 344 17.87 33.95 -0.97
N PHE A 345 16.85 34.73 -1.35
CA PHE A 345 15.46 34.47 -1.00
C PHE A 345 15.01 33.10 -1.52
N THR A 346 15.19 32.86 -2.81
CA THR A 346 14.79 31.60 -3.44
C THR A 346 15.48 30.42 -2.77
N LEU A 347 16.77 30.53 -2.48
CA LEU A 347 17.54 29.46 -1.84
C LEU A 347 17.10 29.21 -0.38
N ASN A 348 16.84 30.25 0.41
CA ASN A 348 16.33 30.12 1.79
C ASN A 348 14.91 29.57 1.84
N TYR A 349 14.04 29.97 0.90
CA TYR A 349 12.70 29.42 0.77
C TYR A 349 12.74 27.93 0.39
N LEU A 350 13.54 27.57 -0.63
CA LEU A 350 13.73 26.17 -1.02
C LEU A 350 14.29 25.32 0.12
N ARG A 351 15.24 25.85 0.90
CA ARG A 351 15.75 25.20 2.11
C ARG A 351 14.66 24.99 3.15
N SER A 352 13.84 26.00 3.43
CA SER A 352 12.74 25.93 4.39
C SER A 352 11.68 24.93 3.94
N LEU A 353 11.34 24.93 2.65
CA LEU A 353 10.43 23.97 2.04
C LEU A 353 10.98 22.53 2.14
N ALA A 354 12.26 22.33 1.86
CA ALA A 354 12.90 21.02 1.99
C ALA A 354 12.89 20.51 3.44
N LEU A 355 13.17 21.38 4.42
CA LEU A 355 13.08 21.05 5.85
C LEU A 355 11.65 20.73 6.28
N PHE A 356 10.65 21.47 5.76
CA PHE A 356 9.24 21.20 6.01
C PHE A 356 8.82 19.83 5.47
N VAL A 357 9.18 19.51 4.22
CA VAL A 357 8.91 18.19 3.62
C VAL A 357 9.57 17.08 4.43
N LEU A 358 10.82 17.28 4.87
CA LEU A 358 11.50 16.30 5.73
C LEU A 358 10.81 16.12 7.08
N ALA A 359 10.37 17.21 7.71
CA ALA A 359 9.60 17.16 8.94
C ALA A 359 8.26 16.43 8.75
N MET A 360 7.58 16.64 7.62
CA MET A 360 6.35 15.90 7.27
C MET A 360 6.59 14.41 7.14
N PHE A 361 7.64 13.98 6.44
CA PHE A 361 8.00 12.57 6.36
C PHE A 361 8.34 11.97 7.73
N PHE A 362 9.10 12.70 8.54
CA PHE A 362 9.45 12.26 9.88
C PHE A 362 8.21 12.09 10.77
N LEU A 363 7.31 13.07 10.77
CA LEU A 363 6.06 13.00 11.51
C LEU A 363 5.18 11.87 11.00
N PHE A 364 4.99 11.75 9.69
CA PHE A 364 4.25 10.63 9.11
C PHE A 364 4.82 9.28 9.55
N PHE A 365 6.14 9.13 9.56
CA PHE A 365 6.81 7.91 10.02
C PHE A 365 6.57 7.65 11.51
N CYS A 366 6.76 8.65 12.38
CA CYS A 366 6.53 8.53 13.82
C CYS A 366 5.08 8.17 14.13
N PHE A 367 4.11 8.84 13.51
CA PHE A 367 2.69 8.54 13.69
C PHE A 367 2.33 7.18 13.13
N SER A 368 2.85 6.79 11.96
CA SER A 368 2.66 5.44 11.41
C SER A 368 3.24 4.36 12.33
N PHE A 369 4.41 4.62 12.95
CA PHE A 369 5.05 3.71 13.90
C PHE A 369 4.22 3.55 15.17
N VAL A 370 3.77 4.66 15.77
CA VAL A 370 2.89 4.65 16.95
C VAL A 370 1.58 3.93 16.63
N ALA A 371 0.97 4.26 15.49
CA ALA A 371 -0.21 3.58 14.96
C ALA A 371 -0.01 2.06 14.89
N LEU A 372 1.13 1.61 14.35
CA LEU A 372 1.44 0.19 14.24
C LEU A 372 1.67 -0.49 15.60
N VAL A 373 2.46 0.13 16.49
CA VAL A 373 2.78 -0.41 17.82
C VAL A 373 1.54 -0.54 18.70
N PHE A 374 0.69 0.48 18.71
CA PHE A 374 -0.50 0.49 19.54
C PHE A 374 -1.71 -0.16 18.87
N ASN A 375 -1.56 -0.66 17.64
CA ASN A 375 -2.69 -1.07 16.80
C ASN A 375 -3.75 0.03 16.80
N VAL A 376 -3.42 1.22 16.29
CA VAL A 376 -4.29 2.40 16.16
C VAL A 376 -4.39 2.75 14.66
N VAL A 377 -5.60 2.72 14.09
CA VAL A 377 -5.88 3.10 12.70
C VAL A 377 -6.26 4.57 12.75
N LEU A 378 -5.47 5.41 12.08
CA LEU A 378 -5.74 6.84 11.98
C LEU A 378 -7.07 7.06 11.24
N SER A 379 -7.96 7.86 11.83
CA SER A 379 -9.22 8.22 11.17
C SER A 379 -8.99 9.41 10.24
N PRO A 380 -9.54 9.40 9.01
CA PRO A 380 -9.51 10.58 8.14
C PRO A 380 -10.40 11.73 8.64
N VAL A 381 -11.35 11.46 9.54
CA VAL A 381 -12.36 12.43 9.97
C VAL A 381 -11.76 13.69 10.63
N PRO A 382 -10.82 13.59 11.60
CA PRO A 382 -10.21 14.78 12.21
C PRO A 382 -9.44 15.64 11.21
N ILE A 383 -8.85 15.04 10.16
CA ILE A 383 -8.17 15.77 9.08
C ILE A 383 -9.19 16.65 8.34
N LEU A 384 -10.34 16.09 7.97
CA LEU A 384 -11.42 16.81 7.29
C LEU A 384 -12.00 17.93 8.17
N ILE A 385 -12.27 17.65 9.46
CA ILE A 385 -12.80 18.65 10.40
C ILE A 385 -11.82 19.80 10.59
N SER A 386 -10.53 19.50 10.76
CA SER A 386 -9.51 20.55 10.91
C SER A 386 -9.38 21.40 9.65
N GLY A 387 -9.40 20.80 8.47
CA GLY A 387 -9.39 21.53 7.20
C GLY A 387 -10.61 22.44 7.03
N ALA A 388 -11.79 21.96 7.42
CA ALA A 388 -13.01 22.76 7.40
C ALA A 388 -12.96 23.93 8.40
N PHE A 389 -12.47 23.70 9.62
CA PHE A 389 -12.34 24.74 10.65
C PHE A 389 -11.32 25.81 10.24
N GLU A 390 -10.17 25.41 9.72
CA GLU A 390 -9.16 26.34 9.21
C GLU A 390 -9.71 27.16 8.02
N GLY A 391 -10.42 26.51 7.11
CA GLY A 391 -11.12 27.19 6.01
C GLY A 391 -12.13 28.24 6.50
N ALA A 392 -12.92 27.92 7.52
CA ALA A 392 -13.89 28.84 8.11
C ALA A 392 -13.23 30.04 8.80
N VAL A 393 -12.14 29.82 9.56
CA VAL A 393 -11.38 30.90 10.22
C VAL A 393 -10.75 31.83 9.19
N ARG A 394 -10.10 31.27 8.15
CA ARG A 394 -9.51 32.07 7.06
C ARG A 394 -10.57 32.85 6.29
N TYR A 395 -11.72 32.25 6.01
CA TYR A 395 -12.83 32.93 5.34
C TYR A 395 -13.32 34.13 6.15
N ARG A 396 -13.49 33.97 7.46
CA ARG A 396 -13.88 35.08 8.36
C ARG A 396 -12.84 36.20 8.35
N ASN A 397 -11.56 35.87 8.50
CA ASN A 397 -10.48 36.87 8.52
C ASN A 397 -10.37 37.61 7.19
N ASN A 398 -10.57 36.93 6.06
CA ASN A 398 -10.58 37.56 4.73
C ASN A 398 -11.77 38.53 4.55
N ILE A 399 -12.96 38.21 5.08
CA ILE A 399 -14.10 39.15 5.07
C ILE A 399 -13.77 40.41 5.86
N THR A 400 -13.22 40.25 7.08
CA THR A 400 -12.86 41.39 7.94
C THR A 400 -11.74 42.24 7.34
N ALA A 401 -10.72 41.62 6.74
CA ALA A 401 -9.67 42.35 6.03
C ALA A 401 -10.23 43.11 4.83
N LYS A 402 -11.16 42.49 4.08
CA LYS A 402 -11.78 43.12 2.90
C LYS A 402 -12.67 44.29 3.30
N SER A 403 -13.44 44.21 4.40
CA SER A 403 -14.24 45.33 4.89
C SER A 403 -13.39 46.53 5.32
N ILE A 404 -12.28 46.29 6.03
CA ILE A 404 -11.33 47.35 6.42
C ILE A 404 -10.66 47.98 5.19
N SER A 405 -10.30 47.17 4.19
CA SER A 405 -9.71 47.68 2.95
C SER A 405 -10.68 48.51 2.11
N ILE A 406 -11.99 48.23 2.15
CA ILE A 406 -13.02 49.01 1.45
C ILE A 406 -13.20 50.38 2.10
N GLU A 407 -13.18 50.47 3.44
CA GLU A 407 -13.22 51.76 4.16
C GLU A 407 -11.97 52.62 3.89
N LEU A 408 -10.78 52.01 3.87
CA LEU A 408 -9.54 52.70 3.51
C LEU A 408 -9.48 53.10 2.03
N PHE A 409 -10.04 52.29 1.11
CA PHE A 409 -10.09 52.63 -0.31
C PHE A 409 -11.06 53.77 -0.62
N GLN A 410 -12.15 53.92 0.14
CA GLN A 410 -13.05 55.08 0.02
C GLN A 410 -12.38 56.39 0.49
N GLY A 411 -11.40 56.31 1.40
CA GLY A 411 -10.58 57.47 1.80
C GLY A 411 -9.45 57.83 0.83
N GLN A 412 -9.00 56.91 -0.04
CA GLN A 412 -7.89 57.15 -0.99
C GLN A 412 -8.34 57.36 -2.45
N GLN A 413 -9.65 57.40 -2.72
CA GLN A 413 -10.15 57.61 -4.08
C GLN A 413 -9.88 59.02 -4.63
N GLU A 414 -9.48 60.00 -3.79
CA GLU A 414 -9.01 61.33 -4.24
C GLU A 414 -7.56 61.37 -4.77
N GLN A 415 -6.74 60.32 -4.58
CA GLN A 415 -5.36 60.28 -5.09
C GLN A 415 -5.14 59.33 -6.29
N LYS A 416 -6.19 58.64 -6.75
CA LYS A 416 -6.05 57.50 -7.68
C LYS A 416 -6.08 57.88 -9.17
N GLU A 417 -6.43 59.11 -9.53
CA GLU A 417 -6.41 59.54 -10.94
C GLU A 417 -4.99 59.69 -11.52
N GLU A 418 -3.98 59.94 -10.68
CA GLU A 418 -2.61 60.18 -11.17
C GLU A 418 -1.81 58.90 -11.45
N LYS A 419 -2.09 57.80 -10.72
CA LYS A 419 -1.37 56.51 -10.87
C LYS A 419 -1.89 55.62 -12.02
N GLY A 420 -3.13 55.82 -12.46
CA GLY A 420 -3.72 55.10 -13.59
C GLY A 420 -3.02 55.41 -14.92
N ALA A 421 -2.54 56.65 -15.09
CA ALA A 421 -1.81 57.07 -16.28
C ALA A 421 -0.43 56.40 -16.39
N LEU A 422 0.28 56.23 -15.27
CA LEU A 422 1.60 55.62 -15.22
C LEU A 422 1.56 54.12 -15.52
N PHE A 423 0.58 53.40 -14.99
CA PHE A 423 0.42 51.97 -15.26
C PHE A 423 0.04 51.70 -16.72
N SER A 424 -0.85 52.52 -17.30
CA SER A 424 -1.18 52.46 -18.74
C SER A 424 0.03 52.74 -19.65
N TYR A 425 0.95 53.59 -19.21
CA TYR A 425 2.19 53.90 -19.93
C TYR A 425 3.18 52.72 -19.89
N ILE A 426 3.34 52.07 -18.74
CA ILE A 426 4.23 50.92 -18.55
C ILE A 426 3.74 49.70 -19.34
N CYS A 427 2.43 49.38 -19.29
CA CYS A 427 1.88 48.25 -20.05
C CYS A 427 2.04 48.43 -21.58
N ARG A 428 1.93 49.67 -22.09
CA ARG A 428 2.19 49.97 -23.52
C ARG A 428 3.66 49.83 -23.88
N GLY A 429 4.58 50.14 -22.97
CA GLY A 429 6.02 49.93 -23.14
C GLY A 429 6.39 48.45 -23.22
N VAL A 430 5.85 47.62 -22.33
CA VAL A 430 6.13 46.18 -22.27
C VAL A 430 5.56 45.46 -23.50
N SER A 431 4.35 45.81 -23.95
CA SER A 431 3.76 45.24 -25.18
C SER A 431 4.58 45.56 -26.44
N LYS A 432 5.09 46.79 -26.56
CA LYS A 432 6.00 47.18 -27.66
C LYS A 432 7.35 46.43 -27.62
N LEU A 433 7.89 46.18 -26.43
CA LEU A 433 9.15 45.46 -26.25
C LEU A 433 8.99 43.97 -26.61
N ALA A 434 7.89 43.34 -26.19
CA ALA A 434 7.57 41.96 -26.55
C ALA A 434 7.41 41.78 -28.07
N GLY A 435 6.77 42.73 -28.76
CA GLY A 435 6.65 42.73 -30.23
C GLY A 435 8.01 42.83 -30.94
N LYS A 436 8.94 43.63 -30.42
CA LYS A 436 10.31 43.74 -30.96
C LYS A 436 11.12 42.46 -30.75
N ILE A 437 10.99 41.82 -29.59
CA ILE A 437 11.67 40.55 -29.28
C ILE A 437 11.14 39.42 -30.17
N LEU A 438 9.81 39.33 -30.37
CA LEU A 438 9.20 38.36 -31.29
C LEU A 438 9.62 38.57 -32.75
N THR A 439 9.85 39.81 -33.16
CA THR A 439 10.35 40.14 -34.50
C THR A 439 11.83 39.78 -34.64
N PHE A 440 12.62 39.97 -33.59
CA PHE A 440 14.04 39.61 -33.53
C PHE A 440 14.27 38.09 -33.49
N LEU A 441 13.32 37.34 -32.91
CA LEU A 441 13.37 35.87 -32.82
C LEU A 441 12.83 35.14 -34.05
N LYS A 442 12.30 35.85 -35.07
CA LYS A 442 12.09 35.29 -36.42
C LYS A 442 13.46 35.14 -37.10
N LEU A 443 14.18 34.11 -36.66
CA LEU A 443 15.40 33.64 -37.29
C LEU A 443 15.11 33.30 -38.76
N LYS A 444 15.97 33.84 -39.63
CA LYS A 444 16.09 33.54 -41.06
C LYS A 444 16.07 32.02 -41.27
N PRO A 445 15.32 31.47 -42.24
CA PRO A 445 15.40 30.05 -42.55
C PRO A 445 16.84 29.69 -42.98
N PRO A 446 17.33 28.48 -42.65
CA PRO A 446 18.66 28.07 -43.04
C PRO A 446 18.72 27.91 -44.56
N GLU A 447 19.65 28.62 -45.19
CA GLU A 447 20.07 28.33 -46.56
C GLU A 447 20.64 26.90 -46.61
N GLU A 448 20.14 26.11 -47.56
CA GLU A 448 20.66 24.79 -47.92
C GLU A 448 22.15 24.88 -48.24
N ARG A 449 23.00 24.31 -47.37
CA ARG A 449 24.40 24.02 -47.71
C ARG A 449 24.50 22.62 -48.29
N ASN A 450 24.77 22.60 -49.59
CA ASN A 450 25.23 21.45 -50.35
C ASN A 450 26.42 20.76 -49.67
N THR A 451 26.31 19.45 -49.56
CA THR A 451 27.34 18.53 -49.09
C THR A 451 28.45 18.36 -50.13
N ALA A 452 29.67 18.77 -49.81
CA ALA A 452 30.88 18.19 -50.39
C ALA A 452 32.06 18.33 -49.41
N GLY A 453 32.60 17.18 -48.98
CA GLY A 453 34.04 17.00 -48.87
C GLY A 453 34.75 17.33 -47.56
N THR A 454 35.41 16.28 -47.06
CA THR A 454 36.73 16.25 -46.40
C THR A 454 36.84 16.28 -44.87
N ALA A 455 37.69 15.34 -44.43
CA ALA A 455 38.08 15.01 -43.07
C ALA A 455 38.99 16.07 -42.44
N GLY A 456 38.95 16.17 -41.11
CA GLY A 456 39.92 16.95 -40.35
C GLY A 456 39.53 17.10 -38.88
N ALA A 457 40.49 16.87 -37.99
CA ALA A 457 40.36 16.80 -36.55
C ALA A 457 40.06 18.14 -35.83
N ASN A 458 39.71 18.00 -34.54
CA ASN A 458 40.01 18.85 -33.39
C ASN A 458 38.92 19.69 -32.71
N ARG A 459 39.00 19.60 -31.37
CA ARG A 459 38.67 20.57 -30.31
C ARG A 459 37.20 20.87 -30.01
N ALA A 460 36.73 20.25 -28.93
CA ALA A 460 35.64 20.74 -28.11
C ALA A 460 36.02 22.08 -27.46
N ASN A 461 35.50 23.17 -28.00
CA ASN A 461 35.38 24.46 -27.32
C ASN A 461 33.91 24.60 -26.88
N SER A 462 33.65 24.39 -25.58
CA SER A 462 32.38 24.75 -24.95
C SER A 462 32.35 26.27 -24.76
N GLY A 463 31.86 26.97 -25.77
CA GLY A 463 31.63 28.41 -25.72
C GLY A 463 30.38 28.79 -24.88
N PRO A 464 30.22 30.09 -24.57
CA PRO A 464 29.17 30.65 -23.69
C PRO A 464 27.72 30.52 -24.23
N GLU A 465 27.53 29.91 -25.40
CA GLU A 465 26.21 29.72 -26.03
C GLU A 465 25.30 28.78 -25.22
N ASN A 466 25.88 27.85 -24.45
CA ASN A 466 25.12 26.98 -23.55
C ASN A 466 24.58 27.72 -22.31
N ALA A 467 25.23 28.81 -21.87
CA ALA A 467 24.74 29.59 -20.74
C ALA A 467 23.49 30.40 -21.11
N VAL A 468 23.44 30.94 -22.33
CA VAL A 468 22.29 31.69 -22.84
C VAL A 468 21.08 30.77 -23.06
N ALA A 469 21.30 29.55 -23.56
CA ALA A 469 20.23 28.55 -23.72
C ALA A 469 19.66 28.10 -22.35
N VAL A 470 20.51 27.95 -21.34
CA VAL A 470 20.09 27.61 -19.97
C VAL A 470 19.31 28.75 -19.33
N CYS A 471 19.76 30.01 -19.46
CA CYS A 471 19.02 31.18 -18.96
C CYS A 471 17.66 31.36 -19.66
N LEU A 472 17.58 31.16 -20.99
CA LEU A 472 16.33 31.21 -21.73
C LEU A 472 15.37 30.09 -21.31
N PHE A 473 15.88 28.88 -21.04
CA PHE A 473 15.07 27.77 -20.53
C PHE A 473 14.47 28.08 -19.15
N TYR A 474 15.25 28.65 -18.23
CA TYR A 474 14.73 29.05 -16.91
C TYR A 474 13.72 30.19 -17.00
N LEU A 475 13.95 31.20 -17.87
CA LEU A 475 12.98 32.28 -18.10
C LEU A 475 11.64 31.76 -18.66
N LEU A 476 11.69 30.81 -19.60
CA LEU A 476 10.49 30.20 -20.17
C LEU A 476 9.74 29.33 -19.15
N LEU A 477 10.47 28.58 -18.32
CA LEU A 477 9.90 27.78 -17.24
C LEU A 477 9.21 28.67 -16.19
N THR A 478 9.82 29.80 -15.82
CA THR A 478 9.23 30.76 -14.87
C THR A 478 7.99 31.43 -15.46
N ALA A 479 7.99 31.76 -16.75
CA ALA A 479 6.81 32.32 -17.42
C ALA A 479 5.64 31.32 -17.48
N VAL A 480 5.92 30.04 -17.74
CA VAL A 480 4.89 28.98 -17.74
C VAL A 480 4.33 28.75 -16.34
N ILE A 481 5.18 28.73 -15.31
CA ILE A 481 4.72 28.62 -13.91
C ILE A 481 3.85 29.82 -13.53
N LEU A 482 4.24 31.04 -13.92
CA LEU A 482 3.46 32.25 -13.63
C LEU A 482 2.08 32.22 -14.30
N VAL A 483 1.99 31.77 -15.55
CA VAL A 483 0.72 31.63 -16.30
C VAL A 483 -0.16 30.51 -15.74
N LEU A 484 0.40 29.47 -15.15
CA LEU A 484 -0.36 28.39 -14.50
C LEU A 484 -0.79 28.74 -13.06
N THR A 485 -0.22 29.79 -12.48
CA THR A 485 -0.51 30.24 -11.10
C THR A 485 -1.50 31.42 -11.06
N ILE A 486 -1.63 32.16 -12.17
CA ILE A 486 -2.71 33.10 -12.46
C ILE A 486 -3.91 32.30 -12.98
#